data_AF-A0A353H683-F1
#
_entry.id   AF-A0A353H683-F1
#
_cell.length_a   1.000
_cell.length_b   1.000
_cell.length_c   1.000
_cell.angle_alpha   90.00
_cell.angle_beta   90.00
_cell.angle_gamma   90.00
#
_symmetry.space_group_name_H-M   'P 1'
#
loop_
_entity.id
_entity.type
_entity.pdbx_description
1 polymer ?
#
loop_
_entity_poly.entity_id
_entity_poly.type
_entity_poly.pdbx_seq_one_letter_code
_entity_poly.pdbx_strand_id
1 'polypeptide(L)'
;MKKIIADMLVCPACLPDEYTLTSNFIREQGDDIFRGSLTCPNCAKAYPIRNGIAFLDLMSPEKREKTDSKYETAPVLSSYMWSHYGDILNDSNASSAYSEWADLMNPHSGVTIDAGSAVGRFTFEMSKKSDFVIGIDNSLSFVQAARELMTKRRMKINLKQEGLLTEEKTVYLPETWNSDKVEFIVGDAQALPFRSRSFSSLASLNLVDKVPFPIRHLKEMNILSWE
;
A
#
# COMPACT_ATOMS: atom_id res chain seq x y z
N MET A 1 -3.29 -8.43 -7.96
CA MET A 1 -3.45 -7.01 -8.21
C MET A 1 -4.79 -6.89 -8.89
N LYS A 2 -5.69 -6.05 -8.40
CA LYS A 2 -7.00 -5.84 -8.97
C LYS A 2 -6.84 -5.26 -10.38
N LYS A 3 -7.58 -5.80 -11.34
CA LYS A 3 -7.52 -5.38 -12.75
C LYS A 3 -7.79 -3.89 -12.93
N ILE A 4 -8.69 -3.33 -12.11
CA ILE A 4 -9.09 -1.92 -12.19
C ILE A 4 -7.91 -0.95 -12.08
N ILE A 5 -6.84 -1.30 -11.35
CA ILE A 5 -5.70 -0.41 -11.21
C ILE A 5 -4.71 -0.50 -12.39
N ALA A 6 -4.77 -1.55 -13.21
CA ALA A 6 -3.82 -1.73 -14.32
C ALA A 6 -3.84 -0.55 -15.31
N ASP A 7 -5.01 0.00 -15.59
CA ASP A 7 -5.19 1.10 -16.55
C ASP A 7 -4.83 2.49 -15.98
N MET A 8 -4.59 2.56 -14.67
CA MET A 8 -4.15 3.76 -13.96
C MET A 8 -2.63 3.90 -13.91
N LEU A 9 -1.90 2.80 -14.17
CA LEU A 9 -0.48 2.73 -13.92
C LEU A 9 0.37 3.29 -15.07
N VAL A 10 1.30 4.16 -14.71
CA VAL A 10 2.34 4.69 -15.60
C VAL A 10 3.72 4.24 -15.13
N CYS A 11 4.70 4.33 -16.01
CA CYS A 11 6.07 3.92 -15.72
C CYS A 11 6.75 4.88 -14.72
N PRO A 12 7.05 4.45 -13.48
CA PRO A 12 7.72 5.29 -12.49
C PRO A 12 9.15 5.67 -12.90
N ALA A 13 9.78 4.89 -13.78
CA ALA A 13 11.14 5.19 -14.28
C ALA A 13 11.16 6.25 -15.38
N CYS A 14 10.01 6.58 -15.96
CA CYS A 14 9.91 7.59 -17.02
C CYS A 14 9.28 8.89 -16.55
N LEU A 15 8.88 9.02 -15.28
CA LEU A 15 8.35 10.26 -14.74
C LEU A 15 9.34 11.42 -15.00
N PRO A 16 8.85 12.59 -15.44
CA PRO A 16 7.44 12.99 -15.49
C PRO A 16 6.68 12.56 -16.76
N ASP A 17 7.31 11.86 -17.71
CA ASP A 17 6.63 11.37 -18.91
C ASP A 17 5.75 10.15 -18.58
N GLU A 18 4.43 10.35 -18.59
CA GLU A 18 3.39 9.44 -18.12
C GLU A 18 3.08 8.25 -19.07
N TYR A 19 4.10 7.48 -19.43
CA TYR A 19 3.92 6.30 -20.30
C TYR A 19 3.11 5.21 -19.57
N THR A 20 1.93 4.90 -20.11
CA THR A 20 1.05 3.84 -19.58
C THR A 20 1.71 2.47 -19.72
N LEU A 21 1.65 1.67 -18.65
CA LEU A 21 2.24 0.35 -18.66
C LEU A 21 1.37 -0.64 -19.46
N THR A 22 2.02 -1.44 -20.30
CA THR A 22 1.36 -2.53 -21.03
C THR A 22 1.34 -3.77 -20.16
N SER A 23 0.16 -4.37 -20.02
CA SER A 23 -0.05 -5.53 -19.17
C SER A 23 0.15 -6.85 -19.93
N ASN A 24 0.88 -7.78 -19.32
CA ASN A 24 0.95 -9.18 -19.73
C ASN A 24 0.63 -10.06 -18.53
N PHE A 25 -0.61 -10.54 -18.46
CA PHE A 25 -1.10 -11.32 -17.33
C PHE A 25 -0.97 -12.81 -17.60
N ILE A 26 -0.45 -13.55 -16.61
CA ILE A 26 -0.14 -14.98 -16.72
C ILE A 26 -1.13 -15.82 -15.90
N ARG A 27 -1.51 -15.35 -14.72
CA ARG A 27 -2.45 -16.03 -13.83
C ARG A 27 -3.39 -15.02 -13.18
N GLU A 28 -4.69 -15.25 -13.35
CA GLU A 28 -5.76 -14.40 -12.85
C GLU A 28 -6.87 -15.26 -12.24
N GLN A 29 -7.64 -14.67 -11.34
CA GLN A 29 -8.88 -15.23 -10.81
C GLN A 29 -9.89 -14.09 -10.58
N GLY A 30 -10.99 -14.10 -11.32
CA GLY A 30 -11.95 -12.99 -11.30
C GLY A 30 -11.25 -11.67 -11.66
N ASP A 31 -11.35 -10.70 -10.75
CA ASP A 31 -10.74 -9.38 -10.90
C ASP A 31 -9.31 -9.29 -10.35
N ASP A 32 -8.74 -10.38 -9.82
CA ASP A 32 -7.42 -10.38 -9.20
C ASP A 32 -6.35 -11.07 -10.09
N ILE A 33 -5.27 -10.35 -10.40
CA ILE A 33 -4.11 -10.84 -11.15
C ILE A 33 -3.05 -11.34 -10.16
N PHE A 34 -2.84 -12.65 -10.11
CA PHE A 34 -1.87 -13.29 -9.21
C PHE A 34 -0.43 -13.25 -9.75
N ARG A 35 -0.26 -13.40 -11.07
CA ARG A 35 1.05 -13.40 -11.72
C ARG A 35 0.98 -12.73 -13.08
N GLY A 36 1.98 -11.92 -13.40
CA GLY A 36 2.09 -11.21 -14.67
C GLY A 36 3.26 -10.25 -14.68
N SER A 37 3.30 -9.38 -15.67
CA SER A 37 4.25 -8.28 -15.76
C SER A 37 3.59 -7.06 -16.40
N LEU A 38 3.97 -5.88 -15.95
CA LEU A 38 3.64 -4.59 -16.54
C LEU A 38 4.92 -4.06 -17.20
N THR A 39 4.87 -3.69 -18.47
CA THR A 39 6.07 -3.26 -19.23
C THR A 39 5.88 -1.86 -19.77
N CYS A 40 6.89 -1.01 -19.58
CA CYS A 40 6.90 0.32 -20.16
C CYS A 40 7.21 0.26 -21.66
N PRO A 41 6.39 0.84 -22.54
CA PRO A 41 6.67 0.88 -23.98
C PRO A 41 7.84 1.79 -24.36
N ASN A 42 8.20 2.75 -23.49
CA ASN A 42 9.29 3.71 -23.75
C ASN A 42 10.66 3.18 -23.31
N CYS A 43 10.83 2.85 -22.02
CA CYS A 43 12.12 2.41 -21.49
C CYS A 43 12.30 0.89 -21.43
N ALA A 44 11.30 0.11 -21.89
CA ALA A 44 11.26 -1.36 -21.85
C ALA A 44 11.38 -1.98 -20.45
N LYS A 45 11.36 -1.19 -19.37
CA LYS A 45 11.43 -1.70 -18.00
C LYS A 45 10.18 -2.53 -17.70
N ALA A 46 10.40 -3.71 -17.12
CA ALA A 46 9.36 -4.62 -16.70
C ALA A 46 9.20 -4.59 -15.17
N TYR A 47 7.94 -4.56 -14.74
CA TYR A 47 7.49 -4.51 -13.36
C TYR A 47 6.67 -5.76 -13.08
N PRO A 48 7.16 -6.72 -12.29
CA PRO A 48 6.48 -7.99 -12.11
C PRO A 48 5.25 -7.86 -11.21
N ILE A 49 4.27 -8.72 -11.43
CA ILE A 49 3.17 -9.00 -10.50
C ILE A 49 3.41 -10.39 -9.93
N ARG A 50 3.53 -10.51 -8.60
CA ARG A 50 3.78 -11.77 -7.89
C ARG A 50 2.87 -11.89 -6.67
N ASN A 51 2.19 -13.02 -6.53
CA ASN A 51 1.25 -13.29 -5.43
C ASN A 51 0.21 -12.18 -5.26
N GLY A 52 -0.26 -11.63 -6.38
CA GLY A 52 -1.19 -10.52 -6.36
C GLY A 52 -0.56 -9.14 -6.17
N ILE A 53 0.72 -9.01 -5.86
CA ILE A 53 1.32 -7.69 -5.61
C ILE A 53 2.05 -7.21 -6.85
N ALA A 54 1.78 -5.98 -7.29
CA ALA A 54 2.58 -5.31 -8.32
C ALA A 54 3.79 -4.63 -7.69
N PHE A 55 4.97 -4.85 -8.29
CA PHE A 55 6.25 -4.29 -7.87
C PHE A 55 6.61 -3.15 -8.82
N LEU A 56 6.30 -1.93 -8.42
CA LEU A 56 6.44 -0.69 -9.20
C LEU A 56 7.53 0.22 -8.62
N ASP A 57 8.49 -0.33 -7.89
CA ASP A 57 9.65 0.42 -7.44
C ASP A 57 10.72 0.53 -8.53
N LEU A 58 11.65 1.47 -8.35
CA LEU A 58 12.75 1.65 -9.28
C LEU A 58 13.86 0.61 -9.10
N MET A 59 13.89 -0.07 -7.96
CA MET A 59 14.84 -1.14 -7.65
C MET A 59 14.42 -2.44 -8.33
N SER A 60 15.38 -3.28 -8.75
CA SER A 60 15.02 -4.63 -9.19
C SER A 60 14.64 -5.49 -7.98
N PRO A 61 13.70 -6.44 -8.12
CA PRO A 61 13.34 -7.36 -7.04
C PRO A 61 14.56 -8.12 -6.47
N GLU A 62 15.53 -8.48 -7.33
CA GLU A 62 16.76 -9.17 -6.91
C GLU A 62 17.68 -8.30 -6.05
N LYS A 63 17.70 -6.98 -6.30
CA LYS A 63 18.43 -6.05 -5.43
C LYS A 63 17.73 -5.90 -4.09
N ARG A 64 16.40 -5.99 -4.07
CA ARG A 64 15.57 -5.87 -2.86
C ARG A 64 15.73 -7.06 -1.92
N GLU A 65 15.77 -8.29 -2.45
CA GLU A 65 16.07 -9.51 -1.67
C GLU A 65 17.47 -9.46 -1.01
N LYS A 66 18.39 -8.66 -1.57
CA LYS A 66 19.75 -8.46 -1.02
C LYS A 66 19.88 -7.26 -0.10
N THR A 67 18.89 -6.38 -0.04
CA THR A 67 18.90 -5.24 0.88
C THR A 67 18.15 -5.60 2.16
N ASP A 68 18.87 -5.74 3.26
CA ASP A 68 18.30 -5.83 4.61
C ASP A 68 17.57 -4.52 4.97
N SER A 69 16.33 -4.37 4.48
CA SER A 69 15.46 -3.29 4.96
C SER A 69 15.01 -3.63 6.38
N LYS A 70 15.20 -2.67 7.30
CA LYS A 70 14.86 -2.83 8.72
C LYS A 70 13.40 -3.27 8.95
N TYR A 71 12.51 -2.99 7.99
CA TYR A 71 11.08 -3.29 8.05
C TYR A 71 10.70 -4.71 7.61
N GLU A 72 11.65 -5.48 7.04
CA GLU A 72 11.37 -6.81 6.50
C GLU A 72 11.43 -7.92 7.58
N THR A 73 11.63 -7.56 8.85
CA THR A 73 11.70 -8.52 9.95
C THR A 73 10.32 -8.76 10.60
N ALA A 74 10.06 -10.00 11.00
CA ALA A 74 8.81 -10.38 11.66
C ALA A 74 8.50 -9.55 12.93
N PRO A 75 9.47 -9.23 13.81
CA PRO A 75 9.22 -8.36 14.96
C PRO A 75 8.74 -6.96 14.54
N VAL A 76 9.36 -6.34 13.54
CA VAL A 76 8.97 -5.00 13.09
C VAL A 76 7.57 -5.00 12.47
N LEU A 77 7.26 -6.01 11.65
CA LEU A 77 5.89 -6.20 11.15
C LEU A 77 4.88 -6.34 12.29
N SER A 78 5.18 -7.15 13.30
CA SER A 78 4.28 -7.35 14.45
C SER A 78 4.05 -6.05 15.24
N SER A 79 5.09 -5.21 15.42
CA SER A 79 4.98 -3.91 16.07
C SER A 79 4.11 -2.93 15.28
N TYR A 80 4.24 -2.89 13.95
CA TYR A 80 3.39 -2.05 13.10
C TYR A 80 1.94 -2.54 13.09
N MET A 81 1.73 -3.86 13.04
CA MET A 81 0.40 -4.46 13.17
C MET A 81 -0.26 -4.08 14.50
N TRP A 82 0.45 -4.13 15.62
CA TRP A 82 -0.06 -3.66 16.91
C TRP A 82 -0.31 -2.15 16.91
N SER A 83 0.65 -1.34 16.44
CA SER A 83 0.52 0.12 16.44
C SER A 83 -0.65 0.61 15.59
N HIS A 84 -1.00 -0.11 14.53
CA HIS A 84 -2.04 0.29 13.58
C HIS A 84 -3.40 -0.35 13.88
N TYR A 85 -3.46 -1.50 14.56
CA TYR A 85 -4.70 -2.25 14.81
C TYR A 85 -4.93 -2.56 16.30
N GLY A 86 -4.18 -1.95 17.20
CA GLY A 86 -4.25 -2.21 18.64
C GLY A 86 -5.64 -1.96 19.24
N ASP A 87 -6.36 -0.98 18.71
CA ASP A 87 -7.73 -0.62 19.10
C ASP A 87 -8.71 -1.74 18.71
N ILE A 88 -8.55 -2.34 17.53
CA ILE A 88 -9.30 -3.53 17.09
C ILE A 88 -8.93 -4.76 17.92
N LEU A 89 -7.69 -4.84 18.39
CA LEU A 89 -7.23 -5.87 19.32
C LEU A 89 -7.68 -5.61 20.77
N ASN A 90 -8.44 -4.54 21.04
CA ASN A 90 -8.88 -4.10 22.37
C ASN A 90 -7.72 -3.92 23.37
N ASP A 91 -6.56 -3.46 22.88
CA ASP A 91 -5.41 -3.15 23.72
C ASP A 91 -5.63 -1.79 24.42
N SER A 92 -5.44 -1.75 25.73
CA SER A 92 -5.69 -0.54 26.52
C SER A 92 -4.73 0.62 26.20
N ASN A 93 -3.59 0.32 25.58
CA ASN A 93 -2.59 1.33 25.18
C ASN A 93 -2.69 1.71 23.71
N ALA A 94 -3.71 1.22 22.99
CA ALA A 94 -3.88 1.52 21.59
C ALA A 94 -4.26 2.99 21.37
N SER A 95 -3.77 3.54 20.26
CA SER A 95 -4.18 4.85 19.77
C SER A 95 -5.38 4.74 18.83
N SER A 96 -6.31 5.68 18.95
CA SER A 96 -7.42 5.91 18.01
C SER A 96 -7.02 6.80 16.80
N ALA A 97 -5.73 7.13 16.65
CA ALA A 97 -5.28 8.12 15.67
C ALA A 97 -5.74 7.82 14.24
N TYR A 98 -5.71 6.56 13.79
CA TYR A 98 -6.10 6.22 12.43
C TYR A 98 -7.59 6.41 12.14
N SER A 99 -8.47 6.09 13.09
CA SER A 99 -9.91 6.35 12.93
C SER A 99 -10.19 7.84 13.01
N GLU A 100 -9.55 8.56 13.93
CA GLU A 100 -9.66 10.02 14.05
C GLU A 100 -9.17 10.75 12.80
N TRP A 101 -8.02 10.37 12.25
CA TRP A 101 -7.50 10.92 10.99
C TRP A 101 -8.42 10.61 9.82
N ALA A 102 -8.96 9.38 9.77
CA ALA A 102 -9.93 9.04 8.74
C ALA A 102 -11.17 9.94 8.89
N ASP A 103 -11.63 10.24 10.10
CA ASP A 103 -12.78 11.10 10.40
C ASP A 103 -12.61 12.57 10.01
N LEU A 104 -11.37 13.04 9.81
CA LEU A 104 -11.11 14.34 9.19
C LEU A 104 -11.42 14.36 7.69
N MET A 105 -11.53 13.20 7.05
CA MET A 105 -11.87 13.06 5.64
C MET A 105 -13.39 12.91 5.47
N ASN A 106 -13.98 13.74 4.60
CA ASN A 106 -15.37 13.60 4.18
C ASN A 106 -15.51 12.49 3.13
N PRO A 107 -16.64 11.76 3.09
CA PRO A 107 -16.95 10.88 1.97
C PRO A 107 -16.97 11.65 0.65
N HIS A 108 -16.42 11.05 -0.40
CA HIS A 108 -16.33 11.63 -1.73
C HIS A 108 -16.28 10.55 -2.80
N SER A 109 -16.60 10.91 -4.04
CA SER A 109 -16.41 10.01 -5.19
C SER A 109 -14.95 9.98 -5.65
N GLY A 110 -14.60 8.98 -6.44
CA GLY A 110 -13.27 8.80 -7.02
C GLY A 110 -12.31 7.99 -6.15
N VAL A 111 -11.03 8.07 -6.50
CA VAL A 111 -9.97 7.23 -5.94
C VAL A 111 -9.12 8.00 -4.94
N THR A 112 -8.83 7.38 -3.80
CA THR A 112 -7.88 7.87 -2.79
C THR A 112 -6.54 7.16 -2.92
N ILE A 113 -5.44 7.89 -2.74
CA ILE A 113 -4.10 7.29 -2.54
C ILE A 113 -3.66 7.43 -1.09
N ASP A 114 -3.17 6.34 -0.51
CA ASP A 114 -2.52 6.29 0.79
C ASP A 114 -1.03 5.99 0.59
N ALA A 115 -0.20 7.03 0.56
CA ALA A 115 1.23 6.94 0.33
C ALA A 115 1.98 6.65 1.65
N GLY A 116 2.74 5.56 1.67
CA GLY A 116 3.31 5.02 2.91
C GLY A 116 2.26 4.28 3.73
N SER A 117 1.40 3.49 3.06
CA SER A 117 0.25 2.83 3.69
C SER A 117 0.62 1.83 4.79
N ALA A 118 1.89 1.44 4.90
CA ALA A 118 2.38 0.39 5.78
C ALA A 118 1.48 -0.86 5.72
N VAL A 119 0.96 -1.30 6.87
CA VAL A 119 0.07 -2.47 6.99
C VAL A 119 -1.40 -2.19 6.65
N GLY A 120 -1.70 -1.04 6.04
CA GLY A 120 -2.95 -0.75 5.33
C GLY A 120 -4.11 -0.19 6.16
N ARG A 121 -3.90 0.16 7.43
CA ARG A 121 -4.98 0.60 8.33
C ARG A 121 -5.77 1.78 7.77
N PHE A 122 -5.10 2.86 7.38
CA PHE A 122 -5.77 4.06 6.84
C PHE A 122 -6.45 3.76 5.50
N THR A 123 -5.78 3.00 4.63
CA THR A 123 -6.35 2.50 3.37
C THR A 123 -7.70 1.80 3.61
N PHE A 124 -7.80 0.92 4.62
CA PHE A 124 -9.07 0.25 4.94
C PHE A 124 -10.14 1.19 5.50
N GLU A 125 -9.78 2.14 6.37
CA GLU A 125 -10.73 3.14 6.88
C GLU A 125 -11.35 3.96 5.73
N MET A 126 -10.54 4.37 4.76
CA MET A 126 -10.98 5.13 3.59
C MET A 126 -11.87 4.32 2.64
N SER A 127 -11.91 2.98 2.73
CA SER A 127 -12.84 2.16 1.94
C SER A 127 -14.32 2.49 2.20
N LYS A 128 -14.62 3.11 3.35
CA LYS A 128 -15.95 3.61 3.71
C LYS A 128 -16.29 4.95 3.06
N LYS A 129 -15.28 5.69 2.60
CA LYS A 129 -15.39 7.12 2.24
C LYS A 129 -15.13 7.39 0.76
N SER A 130 -14.47 6.47 0.07
CA SER A 130 -14.10 6.61 -1.33
C SER A 130 -14.68 5.47 -2.19
N ASP A 131 -14.69 5.66 -3.51
CA ASP A 131 -15.11 4.60 -4.43
C ASP A 131 -14.05 3.50 -4.52
N PHE A 132 -12.77 3.90 -4.44
CA PHE A 132 -11.63 3.00 -4.40
C PHE A 132 -10.44 3.63 -3.65
N VAL A 133 -9.58 2.83 -3.03
CA VAL A 133 -8.40 3.30 -2.31
C VAL A 133 -7.18 2.47 -2.69
N ILE A 134 -6.06 3.13 -2.99
CA ILE A 134 -4.80 2.46 -3.30
C ILE A 134 -3.77 2.79 -2.22
N GLY A 135 -3.35 1.77 -1.48
CA GLY A 135 -2.21 1.85 -0.57
C GLY A 135 -0.91 1.53 -1.31
N ILE A 136 0.09 2.40 -1.16
CA ILE A 136 1.43 2.17 -1.68
C ILE A 136 2.44 2.24 -0.56
N ASP A 137 3.31 1.24 -0.47
CA ASP A 137 4.41 1.23 0.48
C ASP A 137 5.67 0.63 -0.16
N ASN A 138 6.84 1.06 0.32
CA ASN A 138 8.10 0.55 -0.18
C ASN A 138 8.54 -0.73 0.54
N SER A 139 7.86 -1.19 1.58
CA SER A 139 8.16 -2.42 2.33
C SER A 139 7.30 -3.58 1.83
N LEU A 140 7.96 -4.70 1.50
CA LEU A 140 7.28 -5.84 0.91
C LEU A 140 6.49 -6.58 2.00
N SER A 141 7.11 -6.79 3.16
CA SER A 141 6.45 -7.39 4.33
C SER A 141 5.15 -6.68 4.71
N PHE A 142 5.13 -5.34 4.67
CA PHE A 142 3.96 -4.53 5.00
C PHE A 142 2.86 -4.66 3.95
N VAL A 143 3.20 -4.51 2.67
CA VAL A 143 2.24 -4.68 1.56
C VAL A 143 1.69 -6.12 1.53
N GLN A 144 2.52 -7.12 1.83
CA GLN A 144 2.08 -8.51 1.95
C GLN A 144 1.07 -8.69 3.09
N ALA A 145 1.36 -8.15 4.28
CA ALA A 145 0.44 -8.20 5.40
C ALA A 145 -0.89 -7.48 5.11
N ALA A 146 -0.83 -6.29 4.51
CA ALA A 146 -2.01 -5.53 4.11
C ALA A 146 -2.86 -6.30 3.08
N ARG A 147 -2.22 -6.91 2.07
CA ARG A 147 -2.92 -7.74 1.09
C ARG A 147 -3.46 -9.04 1.68
N GLU A 148 -2.76 -9.65 2.62
CA GLU A 148 -3.26 -10.82 3.37
C GLU A 148 -4.51 -10.46 4.16
N LEU A 149 -4.50 -9.33 4.89
CA LEU A 149 -5.68 -8.80 5.57
C LEU A 149 -6.81 -8.52 4.58
N MET A 150 -6.53 -7.89 3.43
CA MET A 150 -7.53 -7.61 2.41
C MET A 150 -8.23 -8.89 1.92
N THR A 151 -7.46 -9.94 1.64
CA THR A 151 -7.95 -11.19 1.03
C THR A 151 -8.56 -12.16 2.04
N LYS A 152 -7.95 -12.31 3.22
CA LYS A 152 -8.39 -13.26 4.25
C LYS A 152 -9.28 -12.62 5.32
N ARG A 153 -9.34 -11.30 5.37
CA ARG A 153 -10.01 -10.48 6.42
C ARG A 153 -9.52 -10.74 7.84
N ARG A 154 -8.42 -11.49 7.97
CA ARG A 154 -7.78 -11.80 9.25
C ARG A 154 -6.31 -12.14 9.07
N MET A 155 -5.51 -11.88 10.09
CA MET A 155 -4.09 -12.23 10.12
C MET A 155 -3.65 -12.55 11.54
N LYS A 156 -2.87 -13.62 11.71
CA LYS A 156 -2.22 -13.96 12.97
C LYS A 156 -0.90 -13.21 13.08
N ILE A 157 -0.59 -12.68 14.25
CA ILE A 157 0.65 -11.97 14.56
C ILE A 157 1.20 -12.46 15.90
N ASN A 158 2.52 -12.56 16.02
CA ASN A 158 3.21 -12.84 17.28
C ASN A 158 3.78 -11.55 17.82
N LEU A 159 3.11 -10.94 18.79
CA LEU A 159 3.52 -9.70 19.42
C LEU A 159 4.59 -9.97 20.45
N LYS A 160 5.73 -9.29 20.31
CA LYS A 160 6.80 -9.33 21.31
C LYS A 160 6.36 -8.59 22.57
N GLN A 161 6.41 -9.28 23.70
CA GLN A 161 6.07 -8.71 25.02
C GLN A 161 7.33 -8.24 25.73
N GLU A 162 8.23 -9.18 26.04
CA GLU A 162 9.48 -8.91 26.76
C GLU A 162 10.55 -9.94 26.37
N GLY A 163 11.79 -9.51 26.14
CA GLY A 163 12.89 -10.45 25.86
C GLY A 163 12.64 -11.34 24.62
N LEU A 164 12.33 -12.62 24.85
CA LEU A 164 11.92 -13.58 23.81
C LEU A 164 10.44 -14.01 23.94
N LEU A 165 9.74 -13.51 24.95
CA LEU A 165 8.33 -13.79 25.18
C LEU A 165 7.49 -13.12 24.08
N THR A 166 6.61 -13.91 23.48
CA THR A 166 5.67 -13.46 22.46
C THR A 166 4.26 -13.92 22.81
N GLU A 167 3.27 -13.15 22.36
CA GLU A 167 1.85 -13.45 22.49
C GLU A 167 1.25 -13.54 21.09
N GLU A 168 0.55 -14.63 20.77
CA GLU A 168 -0.19 -14.75 19.51
C GLU A 168 -1.50 -13.96 19.62
N LYS A 169 -1.67 -12.95 18.75
CA LYS A 169 -2.95 -12.24 18.55
C LYS A 169 -3.43 -12.45 17.12
N THR A 170 -4.75 -12.33 16.91
CA THR A 170 -5.35 -12.36 15.57
C THR A 170 -6.09 -11.06 15.32
N VAL A 171 -5.71 -10.34 14.27
CA VAL A 171 -6.44 -9.16 13.78
C VAL A 171 -7.57 -9.66 12.88
N TYR A 172 -8.79 -9.15 13.09
CA TYR A 172 -9.95 -9.35 12.22
C TYR A 172 -10.39 -8.00 11.69
N LEU A 173 -10.56 -7.87 10.37
CA LEU A 173 -11.03 -6.62 9.78
C LEU A 173 -12.53 -6.41 10.09
N PRO A 174 -12.93 -5.21 10.58
CA PRO A 174 -14.32 -4.84 10.75
C PRO A 174 -15.17 -5.07 9.50
N GLU A 175 -16.41 -5.54 9.67
CA GLU A 175 -17.35 -5.80 8.56
C GLU A 175 -17.66 -4.54 7.75
N THR A 176 -17.58 -3.36 8.37
CA THR A 176 -17.81 -2.07 7.72
C THR A 176 -16.70 -1.68 6.74
N TRP A 177 -15.53 -2.32 6.79
CA TRP A 177 -14.44 -2.09 5.83
C TRP A 177 -14.57 -3.02 4.63
N ASN A 178 -14.59 -2.43 3.44
CA ASN A 178 -14.83 -3.14 2.20
C ASN A 178 -13.50 -3.47 1.48
N SER A 179 -13.08 -4.74 1.58
CA SER A 179 -11.88 -5.25 0.91
C SER A 179 -11.94 -5.15 -0.62
N ASP A 180 -13.14 -5.07 -1.21
CA ASP A 180 -13.27 -5.00 -2.66
C ASP A 180 -12.87 -3.64 -3.22
N LYS A 181 -12.91 -2.61 -2.37
CA LYS A 181 -12.60 -1.21 -2.70
C LYS A 181 -11.16 -0.81 -2.42
N VAL A 182 -10.31 -1.72 -1.97
CA VAL A 182 -8.91 -1.39 -1.65
C VAL A 182 -7.95 -2.21 -2.48
N GLU A 183 -6.77 -1.65 -2.73
CA GLU A 183 -5.66 -2.38 -3.30
C GLU A 183 -4.31 -1.90 -2.73
N PHE A 184 -3.35 -2.82 -2.64
CA PHE A 184 -2.00 -2.57 -2.17
C PHE A 184 -0.96 -2.93 -3.21
N ILE A 185 -0.04 -1.99 -3.47
CA ILE A 185 1.09 -2.15 -4.37
C ILE A 185 2.40 -1.81 -3.68
N VAL A 186 3.49 -2.39 -4.19
CA VAL A 186 4.84 -2.01 -3.80
C VAL A 186 5.32 -0.89 -4.71
N GLY A 187 5.81 0.21 -4.15
CA GLY A 187 6.40 1.30 -4.93
C GLY A 187 7.12 2.35 -4.08
N ASP A 188 7.77 3.31 -4.75
CA ASP A 188 8.47 4.42 -4.09
C ASP A 188 7.56 5.64 -4.04
N ALA A 189 7.30 6.18 -2.85
CA ALA A 189 6.48 7.37 -2.67
C ALA A 189 7.09 8.66 -3.27
N GLN A 190 8.32 8.58 -3.77
CA GLN A 190 9.01 9.66 -4.49
C GLN A 190 8.99 9.49 -6.02
N ALA A 191 8.31 8.45 -6.52
CA ALA A 191 8.08 8.19 -7.95
C ALA A 191 6.75 7.43 -8.09
N LEU A 192 5.64 8.12 -7.84
CA LEU A 192 4.33 7.47 -7.73
C LEU A 192 3.85 7.01 -9.12
N PRO A 193 3.51 5.73 -9.32
CA PRO A 193 3.32 5.14 -10.65
C PRO A 193 1.93 5.42 -11.23
N PHE A 194 1.41 6.64 -11.12
CA PHE A 194 0.07 7.01 -11.58
C PHE A 194 0.09 8.25 -12.49
N ARG A 195 -0.91 8.37 -13.37
CA ARG A 195 -1.11 9.59 -14.16
C ARG A 195 -1.37 10.79 -13.24
N SER A 196 -0.97 11.98 -13.67
CA SER A 196 -1.35 13.22 -13.00
C SER A 196 -2.86 13.33 -12.89
N ARG A 197 -3.34 14.02 -11.84
CA ARG A 197 -4.78 14.27 -11.61
C ARG A 197 -5.62 12.99 -11.62
N SER A 198 -5.13 11.93 -10.98
CA SER A 198 -5.84 10.64 -10.90
C SER A 198 -6.58 10.43 -9.58
N PHE A 199 -6.27 11.19 -8.52
CA PHE A 199 -6.82 10.97 -7.18
C PHE A 199 -7.59 12.16 -6.60
N SER A 200 -8.83 11.90 -6.17
CA SER A 200 -9.70 12.90 -5.56
C SER A 200 -9.33 13.22 -4.11
N SER A 201 -8.55 12.35 -3.47
CA SER A 201 -7.93 12.64 -2.18
C SER A 201 -6.61 11.91 -2.02
N LEU A 202 -5.75 12.46 -1.17
CA LEU A 202 -4.42 11.95 -0.92
C LEU A 202 -4.12 11.93 0.57
N ALA A 203 -3.42 10.88 1.02
CA ALA A 203 -2.91 10.75 2.37
C ALA A 203 -1.43 10.37 2.35
N SER A 204 -0.69 10.91 3.31
CA SER A 204 0.72 10.60 3.57
C SER A 204 0.98 10.74 5.06
N LEU A 205 0.75 9.66 5.80
CA LEU A 205 0.76 9.66 7.27
C LEU A 205 2.08 9.09 7.78
N ASN A 206 2.84 9.87 8.57
CA ASN A 206 4.13 9.44 9.15
C ASN A 206 5.15 8.94 8.10
N LEU A 207 5.17 9.58 6.93
CA LEU A 207 6.04 9.24 5.79
C LEU A 207 7.06 10.34 5.45
N VAL A 208 6.69 11.63 5.56
CA VAL A 208 7.51 12.76 5.10
C VAL A 208 8.90 12.79 5.75
N ASP A 209 8.99 12.37 7.01
CA ASP A 209 10.20 12.25 7.81
C ASP A 209 11.06 11.01 7.50
N LYS A 210 10.55 10.07 6.71
CA LYS A 210 11.20 8.79 6.37
C LYS A 210 11.77 8.73 4.95
N VAL A 211 11.35 9.64 4.07
CA VAL A 211 11.82 9.68 2.68
C VAL A 211 13.12 10.49 2.55
N PRO A 212 14.05 10.08 1.67
CA PRO A 212 15.33 10.79 1.50
C PRO A 212 15.16 12.19 0.88
N PHE A 213 14.13 12.42 0.07
CA PHE A 213 13.84 13.72 -0.53
C PHE A 213 12.38 14.14 -0.25
N PRO A 214 12.08 14.70 0.93
CA PRO A 214 10.72 15.08 1.34
C PRO A 214 10.01 16.01 0.35
N ILE A 215 10.74 17.00 -0.19
CA ILE A 215 10.19 17.92 -1.21
C ILE A 215 9.83 17.21 -2.51
N ARG A 216 10.57 16.15 -2.90
CA ARG A 216 10.19 15.34 -4.07
C ARG A 216 8.88 14.61 -3.81
N HIS A 217 8.74 13.96 -2.65
CA HIS A 217 7.48 13.32 -2.28
C HIS A 217 6.29 14.30 -2.30
N LEU A 218 6.43 15.50 -1.72
CA LEU A 218 5.36 16.50 -1.75
C LEU A 218 5.01 16.94 -3.18
N LYS A 219 5.99 17.04 -4.08
CA LYS A 219 5.74 17.32 -5.51
C LYS A 219 4.97 16.19 -6.19
N GLU A 220 5.36 14.94 -5.94
CA GLU A 220 4.65 13.77 -6.47
C GLU A 220 3.19 13.76 -6.01
N MET A 221 2.95 13.97 -4.71
CA MET A 221 1.59 14.08 -4.17
C MET A 221 0.80 15.21 -4.83
N ASN A 222 1.40 16.37 -5.04
CA ASN A 222 0.74 17.50 -5.70
C ASN A 222 0.40 17.24 -7.18
N ILE A 223 1.21 16.46 -7.91
CA ILE A 223 0.93 16.14 -9.32
C ILE A 223 -0.28 15.20 -9.45
N LEU A 224 -0.52 14.37 -8.44
CA LEU A 224 -1.61 13.40 -8.43
C LEU A 224 -2.98 13.99 -8.06
N SER A 225 -3.01 15.14 -7.39
CA SER A 225 -4.26 15.79 -6.98
C SER A 225 -5.03 16.31 -8.19
N TRP A 226 -6.37 16.24 -8.13
CA TRP A 226 -7.26 16.68 -9.22
C TRP A 226 -7.37 18.21 -9.40
N GLU A 227 -6.57 19.03 -8.70
CA GLU A 227 -6.62 20.52 -8.81
C GLU A 227 -6.07 21.08 -10.15
#